data_AF-A0A1Z4JH54-F1
#
_entry.id   AF-A0A1Z4JH54-F1
#
_cell.length_a   1.000
_cell.length_b   1.000
_cell.length_c   1.000
_cell.angle_alpha   90.00
_cell.angle_beta   90.00
_cell.angle_gamma   90.00
#
_symmetry.space_group_name_H-M   'P 1'
#
loop_
_entity.id
_entity.type
_entity.pdbx_description
1 polymer ?
#
loop_
_entity_poly.entity_id
_entity_poly.type
_entity_poly.pdbx_seq_one_letter_code
_entity_poly.pdbx_strand_id
1 'polypeptide(L)'
;MASKDQLQSVLKAKYGINKNISQALSKEECERLLDVLSLEPSAAKLVESFAVKNSSLGSNNAYYGRLKSKAEAELKSLQVEYQELEASISSIEADKLKLLDRKQQLEQEYAKLSTEVQQLSTKVETLSSQNLELVGANEQLKKDNKALKTFVDAIKLRLARDTKELLQYEDSQLRKAIIRLFRWTLG
;
A
#
# COMPACT_ATOMS: atom_id res chain seq x y z
N MET A 1 57.96 23.90 64.32
CA MET A 1 57.78 24.52 62.99
C MET A 1 56.62 23.84 62.29
N ALA A 2 55.72 24.59 61.66
CA ALA A 2 54.59 24.03 60.93
C ALA A 2 55.08 23.19 59.74
N SER A 3 54.35 22.11 59.41
CA SER A 3 54.66 21.29 58.23
C SER A 3 54.24 22.01 56.94
N LYS A 4 54.84 21.62 55.81
CA LYS A 4 54.49 22.15 54.48
C LYS A 4 52.99 22.08 54.19
N ASP A 5 52.35 20.97 54.54
CA ASP A 5 50.91 20.77 54.33
C ASP A 5 50.05 21.64 55.24
N GLN A 6 50.52 21.94 56.46
CA GLN A 6 49.85 22.89 57.35
C GLN A 6 49.91 24.31 56.79
N LEU A 7 51.08 24.76 56.32
CA LEU A 7 51.26 26.08 55.72
C LEU A 7 50.42 26.25 54.45
N GLN A 8 50.32 25.21 53.63
CA GLN A 8 49.50 25.20 52.42
C GLN A 8 48.01 25.16 52.73
N SER A 9 47.60 24.49 53.81
CA SER A 9 46.22 24.52 54.28
C SER A 9 45.83 25.92 54.75
N VAL A 10 46.74 26.65 55.41
CA VAL A 10 46.53 28.05 55.82
C VAL A 10 46.44 28.98 54.60
N LEU A 11 47.36 28.86 53.63
CA LEU A 11 47.32 29.64 52.39
C LEU A 11 46.03 29.41 51.59
N LYS A 12 45.54 28.17 51.54
CA LYS A 12 44.27 27.81 50.90
C LYS A 12 43.07 28.36 51.67
N ALA A 13 43.04 28.20 53.00
CA ALA A 13 41.90 28.59 53.82
C ALA A 13 41.76 30.11 53.98
N LYS A 14 42.87 30.84 54.11
CA LYS A 14 42.86 32.30 54.30
C LYS A 14 42.89 33.09 52.99
N TYR A 15 43.67 32.65 52.01
CA TYR A 15 43.96 33.43 50.80
C TYR A 15 43.49 32.74 49.51
N GLY A 16 42.82 31.59 49.60
CA GLY A 16 42.29 30.87 48.44
C GLY A 16 43.35 30.30 47.49
N ILE A 17 44.62 30.27 47.90
CA ILE A 17 45.73 29.78 47.08
C ILE A 17 45.71 28.24 47.10
N ASN A 18 45.31 27.62 45.98
CA ASN A 18 45.22 26.16 45.85
C ASN A 18 46.28 25.61 44.87
N LYS A 19 46.77 24.40 45.15
CA LYS A 19 47.95 23.72 44.54
C LYS A 19 47.88 23.37 43.04
N ASN A 20 46.82 23.71 42.31
CA ASN A 20 46.67 23.27 40.91
C ASN A 20 47.48 24.11 39.90
N ILE A 21 48.38 24.97 40.36
CA ILE A 21 49.33 25.68 39.51
C ILE A 21 50.54 24.74 39.32
N SER A 22 51.01 24.61 38.09
CA SER A 22 51.95 23.61 37.57
C SER A 22 53.34 23.52 38.24
N GLN A 23 53.59 24.22 39.35
CA GLN A 23 54.80 24.16 40.16
C GLN A 23 54.45 24.08 41.65
N ALA A 24 54.90 23.03 42.33
CA ALA A 24 54.63 22.82 43.74
C ALA A 24 55.55 23.72 44.60
N LEU A 25 54.95 24.70 45.30
CA LEU A 25 55.66 25.56 46.25
C LEU A 25 56.48 24.73 47.27
N SER A 26 57.72 25.13 47.51
CA SER A 26 58.58 24.63 48.58
C SER A 26 58.06 25.05 49.96
N LYS A 27 58.62 24.50 51.04
CA LYS A 27 58.24 24.87 52.40
C LYS A 27 58.65 26.32 52.69
N GLU A 28 59.87 26.69 52.30
CA GLU A 28 60.45 28.03 52.46
C GLU A 28 59.66 29.08 51.67
N GLU A 29 59.17 28.72 50.48
CA GLU A 29 58.33 29.59 49.67
C GLU A 29 56.95 29.83 50.31
N CYS A 30 56.36 28.82 50.96
CA CYS A 30 55.10 28.97 51.70
C CYS A 30 55.26 29.88 52.93
N GLU A 31 56.37 29.78 53.65
CA GLU A 31 56.68 30.65 54.80
C GLU A 31 56.87 32.10 54.34
N ARG A 32 57.68 32.35 53.29
CA ARG A 32 57.87 33.69 52.72
C ARG A 32 56.57 34.32 52.21
N LEU A 33 55.71 33.53 51.57
CA LEU A 33 54.40 34.00 51.09
C LEU A 33 53.49 34.42 52.25
N LEU A 34 53.45 33.65 53.33
CA LEU A 34 52.66 34.00 54.51
C LEU A 34 53.16 35.27 55.18
N ASP A 35 54.48 35.44 55.28
CA ASP A 35 55.08 36.66 55.83
C ASP A 35 54.72 37.89 54.98
N VAL A 36 54.90 37.83 53.66
CA VAL A 36 54.55 38.93 52.75
C VAL A 36 53.06 39.26 52.80
N LEU A 37 52.19 38.25 52.79
CA LEU A 37 50.73 38.46 52.86
C LEU A 37 50.28 39.00 54.24
N SER A 38 51.06 38.77 55.29
CA SER A 38 50.79 39.32 56.62
C SER A 38 51.29 40.76 56.80
N LEU A 39 52.39 41.12 56.12
CA LEU A 39 53.03 42.44 56.22
C LEU A 39 52.46 43.45 55.21
N GLU A 40 51.98 43.00 54.06
CA GLU A 40 51.50 43.84 52.96
C GLU A 40 49.99 43.64 52.68
N PRO A 41 49.09 44.46 53.26
CA PRO A 41 47.65 44.33 53.09
C PRO A 41 47.17 44.52 51.64
N SER A 42 47.92 45.28 50.85
CA SER A 42 47.65 45.52 49.42
C SER A 42 47.84 44.24 48.60
N ALA A 43 48.91 43.49 48.87
CA ALA A 43 49.18 42.19 48.26
C ALA A 43 48.12 41.15 48.66
N ALA A 44 47.71 41.14 49.94
CA ALA A 44 46.64 40.26 50.42
C ALA A 44 45.31 40.51 49.69
N LYS A 45 44.87 41.77 49.55
CA LYS A 45 43.66 42.13 48.80
C LYS A 45 43.71 41.73 47.33
N LEU A 46 44.88 41.87 46.71
CA LEU A 46 45.09 41.48 45.31
C LEU A 46 44.95 39.96 45.16
N VAL A 47 45.58 39.19 46.05
CA VAL A 47 45.48 37.72 46.07
C VAL A 47 44.04 37.27 46.29
N GLU A 48 43.31 37.88 47.23
CA GLU A 48 41.90 37.60 47.45
C GLU A 48 41.05 37.91 46.20
N SER A 49 41.28 39.04 45.54
CA SER A 49 40.60 39.41 44.29
C SER A 49 40.84 38.37 43.19
N PHE A 50 42.08 37.92 43.02
CA PHE A 50 42.41 36.85 42.07
C PHE A 50 41.80 35.51 42.46
N ALA A 51 41.77 35.16 43.75
CA ALA A 51 41.15 33.94 44.23
C ALA A 51 39.64 33.92 43.95
N VAL A 52 38.94 35.02 44.22
CA VAL A 52 37.51 35.19 43.89
C VAL A 52 37.28 35.10 42.39
N LYS A 53 38.11 35.79 41.59
CA LYS A 53 37.98 35.75 40.13
C LYS A 53 38.22 34.35 39.58
N ASN A 54 39.24 33.63 40.05
CA ASN A 54 39.52 32.25 39.65
C ASN A 54 38.40 31.29 40.05
N SER A 55 37.83 31.44 41.24
CA SER A 55 36.66 30.65 41.66
C SER A 55 35.46 30.89 40.74
N SER A 56 35.20 32.16 40.39
CA SER A 56 34.16 32.54 39.43
C SER A 56 34.42 31.96 38.04
N LEU A 57 35.66 32.03 37.54
CA LEU A 57 36.03 31.46 36.25
C LEU A 57 35.88 29.94 36.25
N GLY A 58 36.30 29.24 37.31
CA GLY A 58 36.11 27.80 37.46
C GLY A 58 34.65 27.39 37.46
N SER A 59 33.81 28.15 38.18
CA SER A 59 32.35 27.93 38.22
C SER A 59 31.72 28.14 36.83
N ASN A 60 32.09 29.21 36.14
CA ASN A 60 31.61 29.48 34.78
C ASN A 60 32.06 28.40 33.80
N ASN A 61 33.31 27.95 33.87
CA ASN A 61 33.83 26.92 32.98
C ASN A 61 33.11 25.58 33.20
N ALA A 62 32.83 25.22 34.46
CA ALA A 62 32.02 24.05 34.79
C ALA A 62 30.59 24.18 34.25
N TYR A 63 29.99 25.36 34.37
CA TYR A 63 28.64 25.64 33.86
C TYR A 63 28.56 25.50 32.33
N TYR A 64 29.46 26.17 31.59
CA TYR A 64 29.49 26.09 30.14
C TYR A 64 29.90 24.71 29.64
N GLY A 65 30.77 23.99 30.37
CA GLY A 65 31.09 22.60 30.08
C GLY A 65 29.84 21.70 30.12
N ARG A 66 28.99 21.85 31.15
CA ARG A 66 27.72 21.10 31.24
C ARG A 66 26.75 21.46 30.13
N LEU A 67 26.61 22.76 29.82
CA LEU A 67 25.75 23.21 28.71
C LEU A 67 26.22 22.63 27.37
N LYS A 68 27.52 22.67 27.11
CA LYS A 68 28.10 22.09 25.89
C LYS A 68 27.81 20.59 25.79
N SER A 69 28.07 19.83 26.86
CA SER A 69 27.79 18.39 26.88
C SER A 69 26.31 18.07 26.66
N LYS A 70 25.40 18.89 27.21
CA LYS A 70 23.96 18.74 26.97
C LYS A 70 23.60 19.01 25.50
N ALA A 71 24.09 20.11 24.93
CA ALA A 71 23.85 20.46 23.54
C ALA A 71 24.41 19.41 22.56
N GLU A 72 25.60 18.86 22.85
CA GLU A 72 26.19 17.78 22.05
C GLU A 72 25.36 16.49 22.11
N ALA A 73 24.78 16.16 23.28
CA ALA A 73 23.89 15.01 23.42
C ALA A 73 22.57 15.21 22.65
N GLU A 74 21.97 16.40 22.74
CA GLU A 74 20.75 16.76 21.99
C GLU A 74 21.00 16.71 20.48
N LEU A 75 22.13 17.26 20.01
CA LEU A 75 22.49 17.25 18.60
C LEU A 75 22.65 15.81 18.07
N LYS A 76 23.28 14.92 18.85
CA LYS A 76 23.39 13.50 18.48
C LYS A 76 22.03 12.81 18.41
N SER A 77 21.14 13.07 19.37
CA SER A 77 19.76 12.54 19.34
C SER A 77 19.05 12.98 18.07
N LEU A 78 19.10 14.27 17.78
CA LEU A 78 18.41 14.84 16.62
C LEU A 78 18.98 14.33 15.29
N GLN A 79 20.29 14.08 15.22
CA GLN A 79 20.91 13.45 14.04
C GLN A 79 20.39 12.03 13.80
N VAL A 80 20.23 11.24 14.86
CA VAL A 80 19.66 9.88 14.75
C VAL A 80 18.21 9.94 14.31
N GLU A 81 17.39 10.78 14.94
CA GLU A 81 15.99 10.99 14.57
C GLU A 81 15.86 11.43 13.09
N TYR A 82 16.73 12.33 12.63
CA TYR A 82 16.73 12.76 11.23
C TYR A 82 17.02 11.61 10.26
N GLN A 83 18.01 10.76 10.57
CA GLN A 83 18.34 9.59 9.75
C GLN A 83 17.20 8.57 9.72
N GLU A 84 16.52 8.35 10.85
CA GLU A 84 15.36 7.48 10.93
C GLU A 84 14.19 8.03 10.09
N LEU A 85 13.94 9.34 10.15
CA LEU A 85 12.93 9.99 9.32
C LEU A 85 13.27 9.89 7.83
N GLU A 86 14.53 10.10 7.44
CA GLU A 86 14.97 10.00 6.05
C GLU A 86 14.78 8.58 5.50
N ALA A 87 15.10 7.56 6.30
CA ALA A 87 14.84 6.16 5.97
C ALA A 87 13.34 5.86 5.84
N SER A 88 12.52 6.41 6.74
CA SER A 88 11.06 6.26 6.70
C SER A 88 10.46 6.89 5.44
N ILE A 89 10.88 8.12 5.10
CA ILE A 89 10.47 8.83 3.87
C ILE A 89 10.83 7.99 2.65
N SER A 90 12.06 7.49 2.58
CA SER A 90 12.53 6.66 1.46
C SER A 90 11.69 5.39 1.30
N SER A 91 11.31 4.74 2.41
CA SER A 91 10.43 3.57 2.38
C SER A 91 9.03 3.91 1.87
N ILE A 92 8.45 5.02 2.35
CA ILE A 92 7.11 5.47 1.93
C ILE A 92 7.09 5.82 0.44
N GLU A 93 8.14 6.45 -0.08
CA GLU A 93 8.27 6.75 -1.50
C GLU A 93 8.33 5.49 -2.36
N ALA A 94 9.09 4.47 -1.92
CA ALA A 94 9.15 3.19 -2.61
C ALA A 94 7.78 2.49 -2.63
N ASP A 95 7.05 2.51 -1.52
CA ASP A 95 5.72 1.89 -1.44
C ASP A 95 4.67 2.66 -2.26
N LYS A 96 4.76 4.00 -2.31
CA LYS A 96 3.95 4.84 -3.20
C LYS A 96 4.14 4.45 -4.66
N LEU A 97 5.37 4.20 -5.11
CA LEU A 97 5.64 3.78 -6.47
C LEU A 97 5.02 2.40 -6.78
N LYS A 98 5.15 1.43 -5.86
CA LYS A 98 4.51 0.12 -6.00
C LYS A 98 2.98 0.22 -6.09
N LEU A 99 2.37 1.08 -5.27
CA LEU A 99 0.93 1.31 -5.30
C LEU A 99 0.46 1.95 -6.61
N LEU A 100 1.25 2.88 -7.16
CA LEU A 100 0.94 3.48 -8.46
C LEU A 100 1.00 2.44 -9.59
N ASP A 101 2.02 1.59 -9.62
CA ASP A 101 2.11 0.50 -10.59
C ASP A 101 0.93 -0.48 -10.46
N ARG A 102 0.60 -0.88 -9.22
CA ARG A 102 -0.55 -1.76 -8.98
C ARG A 102 -1.87 -1.14 -9.41
N LYS A 103 -2.05 0.17 -9.19
CA LYS A 103 -3.23 0.90 -9.65
C LYS A 103 -3.34 0.88 -11.18
N GLN A 104 -2.24 1.14 -11.90
CA GLN A 104 -2.23 1.11 -13.36
C GLN A 104 -2.55 -0.29 -13.91
N GLN A 105 -2.02 -1.35 -13.30
CA GLN A 105 -2.36 -2.73 -13.67
C GLN A 105 -3.84 -3.02 -13.49
N LEU A 106 -4.43 -2.63 -12.35
CA LEU A 106 -5.85 -2.81 -12.07
C LEU A 106 -6.74 -2.01 -13.03
N GLU A 107 -6.35 -0.79 -13.40
CA GLU A 107 -7.08 0.01 -14.39
C GLU A 107 -7.08 -0.66 -15.77
N GLN A 108 -5.96 -1.26 -16.18
CA GLN A 108 -5.88 -2.02 -17.43
C GLN A 108 -6.71 -3.30 -17.40
N GLU A 109 -6.66 -4.05 -16.29
CA GLU A 109 -7.50 -5.24 -16.09
C GLU A 109 -8.98 -4.87 -16.14
N TYR A 110 -9.38 -3.81 -15.43
CA TYR A 110 -10.76 -3.31 -15.44
C TYR A 110 -11.22 -2.94 -16.85
N ALA A 111 -10.40 -2.22 -17.62
CA ALA A 111 -10.73 -1.86 -19.00
C ALA A 111 -10.94 -3.10 -19.87
N LYS A 112 -10.06 -4.13 -19.74
CA LYS A 112 -10.21 -5.40 -20.47
C LYS A 112 -11.52 -6.11 -20.10
N LEU A 113 -11.79 -6.29 -18.81
CA LEU A 113 -13.04 -6.93 -18.37
C LEU A 113 -14.26 -6.15 -18.84
N SER A 114 -14.22 -4.81 -18.80
CA SER A 114 -15.33 -3.97 -19.27
C SER A 114 -15.62 -4.21 -20.75
N THR A 115 -14.59 -4.28 -21.59
CA THR A 115 -14.76 -4.60 -23.02
C THR A 115 -15.30 -6.01 -23.25
N GLU A 116 -14.83 -7.00 -22.47
CA GLU A 116 -15.31 -8.39 -22.58
C GLU A 116 -16.78 -8.51 -22.19
N VAL A 117 -17.21 -7.82 -21.12
CA VAL A 117 -18.62 -7.77 -20.71
C VAL A 117 -19.50 -7.16 -21.80
N GLN A 118 -19.06 -6.07 -22.45
CA GLN A 118 -19.80 -5.48 -23.57
C GLN A 118 -19.91 -6.45 -24.76
N GLN A 119 -18.82 -7.13 -25.12
CA GLN A 119 -18.82 -8.12 -26.19
C GLN A 119 -19.77 -9.30 -25.88
N LEU A 120 -19.75 -9.80 -24.64
CA LEU A 120 -20.65 -10.86 -24.21
C LEU A 120 -22.11 -10.40 -24.24
N SER A 121 -22.40 -9.17 -23.80
CA SER A 121 -23.76 -8.60 -23.85
C SER A 121 -24.30 -8.57 -25.28
N THR A 122 -23.53 -8.02 -26.23
CA THR A 122 -23.95 -7.97 -27.64
C THR A 122 -24.14 -9.36 -28.26
N LYS A 123 -23.31 -10.33 -27.85
CA LYS A 123 -23.45 -11.73 -28.30
C LYS A 123 -24.71 -12.37 -27.75
N VAL A 124 -25.07 -12.11 -26.49
CA VAL A 124 -26.31 -12.60 -25.88
C VAL A 124 -27.53 -12.01 -26.58
N GLU A 125 -27.53 -10.70 -26.86
CA GLU A 125 -28.60 -10.04 -27.62
C GLU A 125 -28.76 -10.65 -29.01
N THR A 126 -27.66 -10.87 -29.72
CA THR A 126 -27.67 -11.48 -31.06
C THR A 126 -28.25 -12.89 -31.02
N LEU A 127 -27.77 -13.73 -30.09
CA LEU A 127 -28.27 -15.09 -29.93
C LEU A 127 -29.75 -15.12 -29.52
N SER A 128 -30.19 -14.16 -28.70
CA SER A 128 -31.59 -14.03 -28.32
C SER A 128 -32.48 -13.71 -29.54
N SER A 129 -32.06 -12.77 -30.38
CA SER A 129 -32.76 -12.44 -31.63
C SER A 129 -32.85 -13.65 -32.57
N GLN A 130 -31.72 -14.34 -32.79
CA GLN A 130 -31.69 -15.54 -33.64
C GLN A 130 -32.61 -16.64 -33.10
N ASN A 131 -32.67 -16.81 -31.78
CA ASN A 131 -33.54 -17.81 -31.18
C ASN A 131 -35.03 -17.46 -31.38
N LEU A 132 -35.40 -16.18 -31.24
CA LEU A 132 -36.77 -15.73 -31.53
C LEU A 132 -37.16 -15.98 -32.99
N GLU A 133 -36.26 -15.71 -33.93
CA GLU A 133 -36.48 -15.99 -35.36
C GLU A 133 -36.68 -17.49 -35.61
N LEU A 134 -35.83 -18.35 -35.02
CA LEU A 134 -35.95 -19.81 -35.15
C LEU A 134 -37.25 -20.33 -34.54
N VAL A 135 -37.66 -19.81 -33.39
CA VAL A 135 -38.95 -20.15 -32.76
C VAL A 135 -40.10 -19.78 -33.69
N GLY A 136 -40.10 -18.56 -34.25
CA GLY A 136 -41.11 -18.12 -35.20
C GLY A 136 -41.17 -18.98 -36.47
N ALA A 137 -40.02 -19.31 -37.06
CA ALA A 137 -39.93 -20.19 -38.22
C ALA A 137 -40.47 -21.60 -37.90
N ASN A 138 -40.15 -22.14 -36.73
CA ASN A 138 -40.63 -23.45 -36.29
C ASN A 138 -42.16 -23.46 -36.07
N GLU A 139 -42.71 -22.40 -35.48
CA GLU A 139 -44.16 -22.25 -35.37
C GLU A 139 -44.85 -22.18 -36.72
N GLN A 140 -44.26 -21.47 -37.69
CA GLN A 140 -44.79 -21.41 -39.05
C GLN A 140 -44.76 -22.78 -39.73
N LEU A 141 -43.63 -23.49 -39.66
CA LEU A 141 -43.50 -24.85 -40.20
C LEU A 141 -44.48 -25.83 -39.56
N LYS A 142 -44.79 -25.69 -38.26
CA LYS A 142 -45.83 -26.50 -37.60
C LYS A 142 -47.22 -26.21 -38.17
N LYS A 143 -47.56 -24.94 -38.44
CA LYS A 143 -48.83 -24.57 -39.07
C LYS A 143 -48.92 -25.13 -40.49
N ASP A 144 -47.87 -24.98 -41.29
CA ASP A 144 -47.83 -25.46 -42.67
C ASP A 144 -47.93 -26.98 -42.73
N ASN A 145 -47.22 -27.71 -41.87
CA ASN A 145 -47.35 -29.17 -41.76
C ASN A 145 -48.78 -29.60 -41.40
N LYS A 146 -49.45 -28.89 -40.49
CA LYS A 146 -50.85 -29.17 -40.15
C LYS A 146 -51.80 -28.91 -41.33
N ALA A 147 -51.57 -27.83 -42.08
CA ALA A 147 -52.34 -27.50 -43.27
C ALA A 147 -52.14 -28.56 -44.37
N LEU A 148 -50.88 -28.93 -44.66
CA LEU A 148 -50.53 -29.98 -45.61
C LEU A 148 -51.15 -31.32 -45.24
N LYS A 149 -51.12 -31.70 -43.96
CA LYS A 149 -51.78 -32.91 -43.48
C LYS A 149 -53.29 -32.88 -43.78
N THR A 150 -53.96 -31.77 -43.50
CA THR A 150 -55.38 -31.58 -43.82
C THR A 150 -55.64 -31.71 -45.32
N PHE A 151 -54.80 -31.11 -46.18
CA PHE A 151 -54.93 -31.24 -47.63
C PHE A 151 -54.72 -32.67 -48.11
N VAL A 152 -53.70 -33.37 -47.59
CA VAL A 152 -53.44 -34.78 -47.90
C VAL A 152 -54.64 -35.64 -47.48
N ASP A 153 -55.20 -35.43 -46.29
CA ASP A 153 -56.38 -36.16 -45.81
C ASP A 153 -57.60 -35.89 -46.71
N ALA A 154 -57.80 -34.65 -47.16
CA ALA A 154 -58.87 -34.31 -48.11
C ALA A 154 -58.70 -35.00 -49.47
N ILE A 155 -57.48 -35.05 -50.01
CA ILE A 155 -57.17 -35.76 -51.26
C ILE A 155 -57.43 -37.25 -51.09
N LYS A 156 -56.97 -37.85 -49.98
CA LYS A 156 -57.21 -39.27 -49.67
C LYS A 156 -58.70 -39.60 -49.62
N LEU A 157 -59.50 -38.75 -48.96
CA LEU A 157 -60.96 -38.90 -48.91
C LEU A 157 -61.62 -38.80 -50.28
N ARG A 158 -61.18 -37.85 -51.11
CA ARG A 158 -61.69 -37.68 -52.47
C ARG A 158 -61.34 -38.89 -53.33
N LEU A 159 -60.09 -39.33 -53.32
CA LEU A 159 -59.65 -40.54 -54.03
C LEU A 159 -60.44 -41.77 -53.59
N ALA A 160 -60.72 -41.92 -52.30
CA ALA A 160 -61.53 -43.02 -51.79
C ALA A 160 -62.97 -42.99 -52.33
N ARG A 161 -63.57 -41.79 -52.45
CA ARG A 161 -64.91 -41.61 -53.04
C ARG A 161 -64.90 -41.94 -54.54
N ASP A 162 -63.99 -41.35 -55.30
CA ASP A 162 -63.87 -41.55 -56.75
C ASP A 162 -63.60 -43.04 -57.07
N THR A 163 -62.76 -43.70 -56.27
CA THR A 163 -62.50 -45.15 -56.36
C THR A 163 -63.77 -45.96 -56.10
N LYS A 164 -64.56 -45.60 -55.09
CA LYS A 164 -65.83 -46.28 -54.78
C LYS A 164 -66.84 -46.16 -55.93
N GLU A 165 -66.92 -45.00 -56.58
CA GLU A 165 -67.78 -44.80 -57.76
C GLU A 165 -67.31 -45.66 -58.94
N LEU A 166 -66.01 -45.68 -59.22
CA LEU A 166 -65.44 -46.48 -60.30
C LEU A 166 -65.59 -48.00 -60.09
N LEU A 167 -65.71 -48.47 -58.85
CA LEU A 167 -65.98 -49.88 -58.54
C LEU A 167 -67.42 -50.32 -58.84
N GLN A 168 -68.34 -49.40 -59.12
CA GLN A 168 -69.73 -49.72 -59.47
C GLN A 168 -69.89 -50.12 -60.94
N TYR A 169 -68.89 -49.89 -61.79
CA TYR A 169 -68.90 -50.31 -63.19
C TYR A 169 -68.77 -51.84 -63.32
N GLU A 170 -69.42 -52.42 -64.34
CA GLU A 170 -69.57 -53.88 -64.49
C GLU A 170 -68.28 -54.61 -64.92
N ASP A 171 -67.27 -53.90 -65.44
CA ASP A 171 -66.03 -54.51 -65.91
C ASP A 171 -65.17 -55.06 -64.74
N SER A 172 -64.98 -56.38 -64.72
CA SER A 172 -64.21 -57.08 -63.68
C SER A 172 -62.70 -56.83 -63.74
N GLN A 173 -62.15 -56.52 -64.91
CA GLN A 173 -60.72 -56.24 -65.07
C GLN A 173 -60.40 -54.81 -64.65
N LEU A 174 -61.26 -53.86 -65.01
CA LEU A 174 -61.15 -52.46 -64.59
C LEU A 174 -61.14 -52.36 -63.05
N ARG A 175 -62.07 -53.07 -62.38
CA ARG A 175 -62.15 -53.12 -60.91
C ARG A 175 -60.87 -53.66 -60.27
N LYS A 176 -60.30 -54.75 -60.81
CA LYS A 176 -59.04 -55.33 -60.31
C LYS A 176 -57.83 -54.41 -60.50
N ALA A 177 -57.80 -53.60 -61.56
CA ALA A 177 -56.75 -52.61 -61.79
C ALA A 177 -56.88 -51.42 -60.82
N ILE A 178 -58.10 -50.91 -60.62
CA ILE A 178 -58.41 -49.80 -59.70
C ILE A 178 -58.05 -50.15 -58.25
N ILE A 179 -58.38 -51.37 -57.78
CA ILE A 179 -58.03 -51.82 -56.42
C ILE A 179 -56.51 -51.86 -56.20
N ARG A 180 -55.74 -52.27 -57.21
CA ARG A 180 -54.26 -52.31 -57.12
C ARG A 180 -53.67 -50.89 -57.03
N LEU A 181 -54.18 -49.97 -57.84
CA LEU A 181 -53.72 -48.58 -57.87
C LEU A 181 -54.03 -47.86 -56.55
N PHE A 182 -55.24 -48.04 -56.02
CA PHE A 182 -55.67 -47.45 -54.75
C PHE A 182 -54.85 -47.94 -53.54
N ARG A 183 -54.52 -49.24 -53.50
CA ARG A 183 -53.65 -49.80 -52.45
C ARG A 183 -52.24 -49.21 -52.47
N TRP A 184 -51.70 -48.91 -53.66
CA TRP A 184 -50.37 -48.30 -53.79
C TRP A 184 -50.34 -46.84 -53.36
N THR A 185 -51.43 -46.09 -53.56
CA THR A 185 -51.52 -44.67 -53.19
C THR A 185 -51.83 -44.39 -51.71
N LEU A 186 -52.24 -45.42 -50.95
CA LEU A 186 -52.59 -45.30 -49.53
C LEU A 186 -51.58 -45.96 -48.56
N GLY A 187 -50.59 -46.68 -49.11
CA GLY A 187 -49.48 -47.28 -48.36
C GLY A 187 -48.34 -46.31 -48.12
#